data_AF-A0A8J3HT15-F1
#
_entry.id   AF-A0A8J3HT15-F1
#
_cell.length_a   1.000
_cell.length_b   1.000
_cell.length_c   1.000
_cell.angle_alpha   90.00
_cell.angle_beta   90.00
_cell.angle_gamma   90.00
#
_symmetry.space_group_name_H-M   'P 1'
#
loop_
_entity.id
_entity.type
_entity.pdbx_description
1 polymer ?
#
loop_
_entity_poly.entity_id
_entity_poly.type
_entity_poly.pdbx_seq_one_letter_code
_entity_poly.pdbx_strand_id
1 'polypeptide(L)'
;MSFPYVRVTGHEGNPLIEALFRLRVTLSENIARILPQPEAAVLIAIFLSMRTPSLSPLSPAFDATGTAHLIAASGFKVTLLAGLLSRGLSKLYRQPRMLLPAQKRRDWRLWLGTLLVLGCIGSYTALSGASPAAMRAGIMGALLYITPRLGRRYNVYTALAGTALFMSMHDPLTLWDVGFQLSFVGTLGILLFTPTLQRLLHFLAPLPGGTYIAEMLAVTLAAQGATLPIVAITFHNVSLIAPLANLLTVPLLGGVLVLGLLVSILGPLHPLFAQGCILIAWPITHYIAVSIDWCYHLPWSFIEVGNTHILLAWCYYTLLALMCYALLKQQARKTKADEAGSMDEYPRPSPAQQRGHSRLPQVFRVSVVLLILSSWGLTLIQAQQQPRALQIMFLNLGTATQLQQGSTILIHTADDHISLIDGGWMVQHWHKRWIVNSLSGNAR
;
A
#
# COMPACT_ATOMS: atom_id res chain seq x y z
N MET A 1 -40.64 -3.77 18.61
CA MET A 1 -39.25 -4.23 18.37
C MET A 1 -38.29 -3.31 19.12
N SER A 2 -37.60 -3.81 20.13
CA SER A 2 -36.62 -3.06 20.94
C SER A 2 -35.24 -3.19 20.31
N PHE A 3 -34.74 -2.11 19.72
CA PHE A 3 -33.44 -2.06 19.05
C PHE A 3 -32.28 -2.02 20.06
N PRO A 4 -31.13 -2.66 19.77
CA PRO A 4 -29.97 -2.58 20.64
C PRO A 4 -29.45 -1.14 20.68
N TYR A 5 -29.46 -0.55 21.88
CA TYR A 5 -28.86 0.75 22.14
C TYR A 5 -27.34 0.59 22.16
N VAL A 6 -26.66 1.00 21.09
CA VAL A 6 -25.22 1.24 21.17
C VAL A 6 -25.01 2.54 21.94
N ARG A 7 -24.75 2.38 23.23
CA ARG A 7 -24.30 3.46 24.12
C ARG A 7 -22.80 3.27 24.29
N VAL A 8 -22.02 4.32 24.03
CA VAL A 8 -20.61 4.33 24.42
C VAL A 8 -20.59 4.28 25.95
N THR A 9 -20.25 3.12 26.51
CA THR A 9 -20.30 2.84 27.95
C THR A 9 -19.07 3.35 28.70
N GLY A 10 -18.06 3.85 27.99
CA GLY A 10 -16.88 4.49 28.58
C GLY A 10 -15.98 5.15 27.53
N HIS A 11 -15.19 6.14 27.97
CA HIS A 11 -14.09 6.74 27.23
C HIS A 11 -12.75 6.06 27.59
N GLU A 12 -12.75 4.73 27.69
CA GLU A 12 -11.52 3.95 27.96
C GLU A 12 -10.69 3.68 26.70
N GLY A 13 -10.87 4.50 25.66
CA GLY A 13 -10.05 4.46 24.45
C GLY A 13 -8.71 5.15 24.68
N ASN A 14 -7.68 4.75 23.92
CA ASN A 14 -6.40 5.46 23.94
C ASN A 14 -6.62 6.91 23.46
N PRO A 15 -6.36 7.93 24.29
CA PRO A 15 -6.66 9.33 23.96
C PRO A 15 -5.88 9.83 22.75
N LEU A 16 -4.69 9.25 22.48
CA LEU A 16 -3.91 9.57 21.28
C LEU A 16 -4.61 9.07 20.01
N ILE A 17 -5.16 7.86 20.05
CA ILE A 17 -5.88 7.28 18.91
C ILE A 17 -7.15 8.09 18.63
N GLU A 18 -7.89 8.45 19.68
CA GLU A 18 -9.07 9.30 19.55
C GLU A 18 -8.72 10.68 18.95
N ALA A 19 -7.68 11.33 19.45
CA ALA A 19 -7.22 12.61 18.92
C ALA A 19 -6.82 12.51 17.44
N LEU A 20 -6.15 11.42 17.03
CA LEU A 20 -5.79 11.17 15.63
C LEU A 20 -7.03 10.94 14.76
N PHE A 21 -8.03 10.19 15.22
CA PHE A 21 -9.28 10.00 14.48
C PHE A 21 -10.05 11.32 14.33
N ARG A 22 -10.19 12.09 15.42
CA ARG A 22 -10.80 13.42 15.38
C ARG A 22 -10.07 14.33 14.40
N LEU A 23 -8.74 14.36 14.44
CA LEU A 23 -7.93 15.10 13.48
C LEU A 23 -8.22 14.64 12.04
N ARG A 24 -8.23 13.33 11.77
CA ARG A 24 -8.51 12.77 10.44
C ARG A 24 -9.88 13.22 9.92
N VAL A 25 -10.91 13.20 10.77
CA VAL A 25 -12.26 13.67 10.44
C VAL A 25 -12.26 15.18 10.16
N THR A 26 -11.68 15.99 11.04
CA THR A 26 -11.59 17.45 10.85
C THR A 26 -10.88 17.82 9.54
N LEU A 27 -9.76 17.17 9.21
CA LEU A 27 -9.05 17.39 7.96
C LEU A 27 -9.93 17.03 6.75
N SER A 28 -10.72 15.95 6.85
CA SER A 28 -11.63 15.54 5.77
C SER A 28 -12.77 16.53 5.56
N GLU A 29 -13.36 17.06 6.65
CA GLU A 29 -14.42 18.07 6.59
C GLU A 29 -13.91 19.38 5.99
N ASN A 30 -12.71 19.80 6.37
CA ASN A 30 -12.10 21.00 5.79
C ASN A 30 -11.96 20.88 4.28
N ILE A 31 -11.44 19.75 3.79
CA ILE A 31 -11.31 19.49 2.34
C ILE A 31 -12.69 19.51 1.66
N ALA A 32 -13.69 18.85 2.27
CA ALA A 32 -15.05 18.75 1.72
C ALA A 32 -15.78 20.11 1.64
N ARG A 33 -15.41 21.09 2.48
CA ARG A 33 -15.97 22.45 2.42
C ARG A 33 -15.32 23.32 1.35
N ILE A 34 -14.11 22.98 0.91
CA ILE A 34 -13.31 23.81 0.00
C ILE A 34 -13.46 23.30 -1.44
N LEU A 35 -13.32 22.00 -1.69
CA LEU A 35 -13.41 21.43 -3.03
C LEU A 35 -14.85 20.99 -3.37
N PRO A 36 -15.27 21.09 -4.64
CA PRO A 36 -16.51 20.48 -5.09
C PRO A 36 -16.42 18.95 -5.06
N GLN A 37 -17.59 18.30 -5.09
CA GLN A 37 -17.69 16.85 -5.28
C GLN A 37 -17.75 16.55 -6.79
N PRO A 38 -17.13 15.46 -7.28
CA PRO A 38 -16.50 14.37 -6.53
C PRO A 38 -15.00 14.58 -6.20
N GLU A 39 -14.38 15.68 -6.61
CA GLU A 39 -12.94 15.92 -6.45
C GLU A 39 -12.49 15.92 -4.98
N ALA A 40 -13.31 16.50 -4.10
CA ALA A 40 -13.08 16.45 -2.65
C ALA A 40 -13.02 15.00 -2.14
N ALA A 41 -13.91 14.12 -2.60
CA ALA A 41 -13.92 12.71 -2.21
C ALA A 41 -12.65 12.00 -2.69
N VAL A 42 -12.20 12.27 -3.93
CA VAL A 42 -10.95 11.72 -4.46
C VAL A 42 -9.75 12.20 -3.65
N LEU A 43 -9.67 13.48 -3.31
CA LEU A 43 -8.59 14.03 -2.50
C LEU A 43 -8.57 13.43 -1.09
N ILE A 44 -9.73 13.34 -0.43
CA ILE A 44 -9.88 12.73 0.90
C ILE A 44 -9.47 11.25 0.86
N ALA A 45 -9.90 10.50 -0.16
CA ALA A 45 -9.56 9.10 -0.31
C ALA A 45 -8.05 8.89 -0.54
N ILE A 46 -7.43 9.71 -1.39
CA ILE A 46 -6.00 9.59 -1.66
C ILE A 46 -5.17 10.04 -0.45
N PHE A 47 -5.45 11.20 0.13
CA PHE A 47 -4.66 11.80 1.21
C PHE A 47 -4.87 11.10 2.56
N LEU A 48 -6.14 10.94 2.96
CA LEU A 48 -6.51 10.39 4.28
C LEU A 48 -6.83 8.91 4.24
N SER A 49 -6.89 8.25 3.07
CA SER A 49 -7.31 6.85 2.94
C SER A 49 -8.71 6.60 3.52
N MET A 50 -9.61 7.58 3.38
CA MET A 50 -11.00 7.52 3.85
C MET A 50 -11.96 7.40 2.66
N ARG A 51 -12.85 6.42 2.68
CA ARG A 51 -13.92 6.29 1.68
C ARG A 51 -15.13 7.08 2.15
N THR A 52 -15.47 8.15 1.44
CA THR A 52 -16.69 8.94 1.67
C THR A 52 -17.83 8.41 0.79
N PRO A 53 -19.11 8.66 1.13
CA PRO A 53 -20.25 8.24 0.30
C PRO A 53 -20.15 8.76 -1.14
N SER A 54 -19.64 9.97 -1.33
CA SER A 54 -19.44 10.59 -2.65
C SER A 54 -18.37 9.89 -3.51
N LEU A 55 -17.53 9.03 -2.92
CA LEU A 55 -16.57 8.19 -3.65
C LEU A 55 -17.21 6.90 -4.19
N SER A 56 -18.38 6.50 -3.67
CA SER A 56 -19.03 5.23 -4.04
C SER A 56 -19.21 5.07 -5.55
N PRO A 57 -19.62 6.09 -6.33
CA PRO A 57 -19.77 5.96 -7.78
C PRO A 57 -18.44 5.70 -8.51
N LEU A 58 -17.33 6.21 -7.97
CA LEU A 58 -16.00 6.07 -8.58
C LEU A 58 -15.27 4.80 -8.12
N SER A 59 -15.69 4.17 -7.02
CA SER A 59 -15.00 3.02 -6.44
C SER A 59 -14.82 1.85 -7.43
N PRO A 60 -15.83 1.47 -8.24
CA PRO A 60 -15.65 0.43 -9.25
C PRO A 60 -14.58 0.77 -10.29
N ALA A 61 -14.45 2.04 -10.67
CA ALA A 61 -13.43 2.48 -11.62
C ALA A 61 -12.02 2.36 -11.02
N PHE A 62 -11.83 2.68 -9.75
CA PHE A 62 -10.55 2.46 -9.06
C PHE A 62 -10.18 0.97 -8.96
N ASP A 63 -11.16 0.11 -8.66
CA ASP A 63 -10.94 -1.33 -8.53
C ASP A 63 -10.61 -1.95 -9.89
N ALA A 64 -11.40 -1.66 -10.93
CA ALA A 64 -11.22 -2.16 -12.29
C ALA A 64 -9.94 -1.67 -12.98
N THR A 65 -9.50 -0.44 -12.72
CA THR A 65 -8.25 0.09 -13.28
C THR A 65 -7.01 -0.31 -12.47
N GLY A 66 -7.16 -1.12 -11.41
CA GLY A 66 -6.06 -1.54 -10.54
C GLY A 66 -5.45 -0.41 -9.71
N THR A 67 -6.14 0.72 -9.63
CA THR A 67 -5.71 1.93 -8.90
C THR A 67 -6.31 2.02 -7.49
N ALA A 68 -7.02 0.98 -7.02
CA ALA A 68 -7.57 0.89 -5.66
C ALA A 68 -6.53 1.15 -4.55
N HIS A 69 -5.26 0.79 -4.79
CA HIS A 69 -4.14 1.06 -3.88
C HIS A 69 -3.84 2.57 -3.68
N LEU A 70 -4.35 3.44 -4.57
CA LEU A 70 -4.26 4.90 -4.45
C LEU A 70 -5.27 5.45 -3.43
N ILE A 71 -6.42 4.82 -3.25
CA ILE A 71 -7.46 5.23 -2.29
C ILE A 71 -7.41 4.41 -1.00
N ALA A 72 -6.75 3.25 -1.01
CA ALA A 72 -6.46 2.46 0.18
C ALA A 72 -5.27 3.02 0.98
N ALA A 73 -5.13 2.55 2.22
CA ALA A 73 -3.97 2.84 3.05
C ALA A 73 -2.74 2.09 2.49
N SER A 74 -1.88 2.79 1.74
CA SER A 74 -0.69 2.20 1.14
C SER A 74 0.59 2.72 1.79
N GLY A 75 1.55 1.81 1.95
CA GLY A 75 2.86 2.13 2.52
C GLY A 75 3.66 3.17 1.71
N PHE A 76 3.39 3.26 0.41
CA PHE A 76 4.02 4.26 -0.46
C PHE A 76 3.72 5.70 0.00
N LYS A 77 2.47 6.00 0.39
CA LYS A 77 2.09 7.32 0.92
C LYS A 77 2.84 7.65 2.20
N VAL A 78 2.98 6.67 3.10
CA VAL A 78 3.74 6.79 4.36
C VAL A 78 5.19 7.17 4.08
N THR A 79 5.87 6.44 3.18
CA THR A 79 7.27 6.69 2.86
C THR A 79 7.45 8.02 2.11
N LEU A 80 6.53 8.37 1.21
CA LEU A 80 6.59 9.61 0.44
C LEU A 80 6.42 10.83 1.35
N LEU A 81 5.40 10.83 2.22
CA LEU A 81 5.16 11.92 3.16
C LEU A 81 6.30 12.04 4.17
N ALA A 82 6.78 10.92 4.72
CA ALA A 82 7.95 10.91 5.61
C ALA A 82 9.20 11.49 4.92
N GLY A 83 9.43 11.13 3.65
CA GLY A 83 10.50 11.68 2.82
C GLY A 83 10.36 13.19 2.62
N LEU A 84 9.17 13.68 2.29
CA LEU A 84 8.89 15.12 2.12
C LEU A 84 9.09 15.91 3.42
N LEU A 85 8.53 15.43 4.53
CA LEU A 85 8.71 16.03 5.84
C LEU A 85 10.18 16.06 6.25
N SER A 86 10.90 14.94 6.06
CA SER A 86 12.34 14.89 6.37
C SER A 86 13.15 15.87 5.51
N ARG A 87 12.81 16.07 4.22
CA ARG A 87 13.49 17.06 3.39
C ARG A 87 13.18 18.49 3.84
N GLY A 88 11.92 18.81 4.15
CA GLY A 88 11.53 20.13 4.66
C GLY A 88 12.25 20.45 5.97
N LEU A 89 12.30 19.48 6.87
CA LEU A 89 12.93 19.62 8.17
C LEU A 89 14.46 19.52 8.11
N SER A 90 15.03 18.94 7.05
CA SER A 90 16.48 18.85 6.85
C SER A 90 17.18 20.19 6.79
N LYS A 91 16.47 21.28 6.45
CA LYS A 91 16.99 22.64 6.56
C LYS A 91 17.22 23.07 8.01
N LEU A 92 16.38 22.60 8.95
CA LEU A 92 16.46 22.94 10.37
C LEU A 92 17.62 22.23 11.09
N TYR A 93 18.04 21.05 10.60
CA TYR A 93 19.15 20.28 11.17
C TYR A 93 20.35 20.09 10.22
N ARG A 94 20.44 20.90 9.15
CA ARG A 94 21.52 20.83 8.17
C ARG A 94 22.84 21.24 8.84
N GLN A 95 23.80 20.32 8.87
CA GLN A 95 25.17 20.68 9.21
C GLN A 95 25.85 21.41 8.02
N PRO A 96 26.76 22.36 8.28
CA PRO A 96 27.67 22.83 7.25
C PRO A 96 28.46 21.63 6.70
N ARG A 97 28.67 21.59 5.38
CA ARG A 97 29.25 20.47 4.60
C ARG A 97 30.69 20.06 4.98
N MET A 98 31.25 20.63 6.03
CA MET A 98 32.68 20.68 6.33
C MET A 98 32.99 20.10 7.71
N LEU A 99 32.43 18.94 8.05
CA LEU A 99 32.80 18.20 9.26
C LEU A 99 33.28 16.80 8.89
N LEU A 100 34.47 16.47 9.38
CA LEU A 100 35.20 15.23 9.14
C LEU A 100 34.40 14.00 9.66
N PRO A 101 34.61 12.79 9.07
CA PRO A 101 33.85 11.58 9.41
C PRO A 101 33.87 11.19 10.89
N ALA A 102 34.92 11.58 11.64
CA ALA A 102 35.12 11.23 13.05
C ALA A 102 34.23 12.04 14.02
N GLN A 103 33.83 13.26 13.66
CA GLN A 103 32.99 14.13 14.51
C GLN A 103 31.48 13.79 14.41
N LYS A 104 31.11 13.02 13.39
CA LYS A 104 29.73 12.67 13.00
C LYS A 104 28.96 11.78 13.99
N ARG A 105 29.64 11.19 14.98
CA ARG A 105 29.05 10.19 15.89
C ARG A 105 28.40 10.76 17.16
N ARG A 106 28.64 12.03 17.51
CA ARG A 106 28.30 12.58 18.84
C ARG A 106 27.48 13.88 18.81
N ASP A 107 26.80 14.17 17.71
CA ASP A 107 25.87 15.30 17.69
C ASP A 107 24.48 14.84 18.10
N TRP A 108 24.07 15.18 19.32
CA TRP A 108 22.71 14.99 19.83
C TRP A 108 21.64 15.52 18.85
N ARG A 109 21.99 16.56 18.08
CA ARG A 109 21.17 17.15 17.00
C ARG A 109 20.82 16.15 15.89
N LEU A 110 21.71 15.20 15.58
CA LEU A 110 21.46 14.16 14.58
C LEU A 110 20.47 13.11 15.08
N TRP A 111 20.52 12.78 16.38
CA TRP A 111 19.56 11.89 17.03
C TRP A 111 18.21 12.58 17.21
N LEU A 112 18.17 13.86 17.55
CA LEU A 112 16.94 14.65 17.61
C LEU A 112 16.23 14.68 16.24
N GLY A 113 16.95 14.96 15.15
CA GLY A 113 16.38 14.94 13.80
C GLY A 113 15.87 13.54 13.40
N THR A 114 16.57 12.48 13.83
CA THR A 114 16.12 11.10 13.60
C THR A 114 14.85 10.80 14.39
N LEU A 115 14.80 11.15 15.67
CA LEU A 115 13.64 10.95 16.54
C LEU A 115 12.40 11.69 16.00
N LEU A 116 12.58 12.91 15.50
CA LEU A 116 11.48 13.69 14.95
C LEU A 116 10.92 13.04 13.67
N VAL A 117 11.80 12.57 12.76
CA VAL A 117 11.36 11.84 11.57
C VAL A 117 10.65 10.53 11.96
N LEU A 118 11.15 9.80 12.95
CA LEU A 118 10.49 8.60 13.46
C LEU A 118 9.12 8.92 14.07
N GLY A 119 9.01 10.03 14.82
CA GLY A 119 7.74 10.54 15.34
C GLY A 119 6.75 10.86 14.22
N CYS A 120 7.18 11.55 13.16
CA CYS A 120 6.32 11.81 12.00
C CYS A 120 5.85 10.52 11.30
N ILE A 121 6.76 9.56 11.09
CA ILE A 121 6.43 8.26 10.48
C ILE A 121 5.41 7.51 11.34
N GLY A 122 5.65 7.44 12.66
CA GLY A 122 4.76 6.78 13.61
C GLY A 122 3.38 7.42 13.66
N SER A 123 3.32 8.74 13.82
CA SER A 123 2.07 9.50 13.85
C SER A 123 1.27 9.34 12.57
N TYR A 124 1.91 9.38 11.39
CA TYR A 124 1.21 9.18 10.12
C TYR A 124 0.75 7.73 9.93
N THR A 125 1.56 6.75 10.34
CA THR A 125 1.17 5.33 10.30
C THR A 125 -0.09 5.11 11.14
N ALA A 126 -0.15 5.70 12.33
CA ALA A 126 -1.34 5.67 13.18
C ALA A 126 -2.52 6.42 12.54
N LEU A 127 -2.29 7.61 11.98
CA LEU A 127 -3.31 8.40 11.28
C LEU A 127 -3.93 7.65 10.08
N SER A 128 -3.11 6.88 9.35
CA SER A 128 -3.56 6.07 8.22
C SER A 128 -4.39 4.85 8.61
N GLY A 129 -4.63 4.62 9.92
CA GLY A 129 -5.39 3.48 10.44
C GLY A 129 -4.55 2.23 10.67
N ALA A 130 -3.21 2.35 10.68
CA ALA A 130 -2.28 1.26 11.00
C ALA A 130 -2.49 -0.04 10.19
N SER A 131 -2.95 0.06 8.94
CA SER A 131 -3.04 -1.10 8.04
C SER A 131 -1.69 -1.82 7.93
N PRO A 132 -1.66 -3.14 7.67
CA PRO A 132 -0.39 -3.88 7.58
C PRO A 132 0.59 -3.30 6.55
N ALA A 133 0.08 -2.77 5.44
CA ALA A 133 0.88 -2.08 4.43
C ALA A 133 1.55 -0.79 4.96
N ALA A 134 0.81 -0.01 5.76
CA ALA A 134 1.31 1.21 6.40
C ALA A 134 2.29 0.89 7.53
N MET A 135 1.98 -0.08 8.39
CA MET A 135 2.85 -0.52 9.47
C MET A 135 4.20 -1.01 8.95
N ARG A 136 4.22 -1.83 7.90
CA ARG A 136 5.45 -2.24 7.23
C ARG A 136 6.26 -1.05 6.71
N ALA A 137 5.62 -0.11 6.01
CA ALA A 137 6.33 1.06 5.50
C ALA A 137 6.87 1.95 6.63
N GLY A 138 6.15 2.05 7.74
CA GLY A 138 6.61 2.73 8.95
C GLY A 138 7.86 2.07 9.53
N ILE A 139 7.86 0.75 9.70
CA ILE A 139 9.00 -0.02 10.21
C ILE A 139 10.19 0.04 9.25
N MET A 140 9.99 -0.20 7.96
CA MET A 140 11.06 -0.12 6.96
C MET A 140 11.63 1.30 6.83
N GLY A 141 10.76 2.31 6.93
CA GLY A 141 11.16 3.72 7.01
C GLY A 141 11.98 4.01 8.25
N ALA A 142 11.56 3.52 9.42
CA ALA A 142 12.33 3.65 10.65
C ALA A 142 13.73 3.02 10.52
N LEU A 143 13.81 1.80 9.98
CA LEU A 143 15.08 1.13 9.72
C LEU A 143 15.96 1.91 8.74
N LEU A 144 15.38 2.56 7.72
CA LEU A 144 16.12 3.38 6.76
C LEU A 144 16.85 4.55 7.45
N TYR A 145 16.23 5.18 8.45
CA TYR A 145 16.84 6.29 9.19
C TYR A 145 17.77 5.82 10.32
N ILE A 146 17.48 4.69 10.97
CA ILE A 146 18.27 4.16 12.10
C ILE A 146 19.56 3.45 11.61
N THR A 147 19.50 2.70 10.52
CA THR A 147 20.62 1.85 10.05
C THR A 147 21.91 2.64 9.77
N PRO A 148 21.89 3.80 9.07
CA PRO A 148 23.08 4.61 8.88
C PRO A 148 23.67 5.16 10.18
N ARG A 149 22.85 5.37 11.23
CA ARG A 149 23.30 5.84 12.55
C ARG A 149 24.07 4.76 13.31
N LEU A 150 23.69 3.51 13.11
CA LEU A 150 24.41 2.34 13.61
C LEU A 150 25.71 2.05 12.82
N GLY A 151 26.06 2.88 11.82
CA GLY A 151 27.23 2.67 10.96
C GLY A 151 27.07 1.50 9.97
N ARG A 152 25.85 1.02 9.77
CA ARG A 152 25.53 -0.07 8.83
C ARG A 152 24.96 0.48 7.53
N ARG A 153 25.13 -0.27 6.44
CA ARG A 153 24.48 0.05 5.15
C ARG A 153 23.05 -0.51 5.17
N TYR A 154 22.08 0.30 4.74
CA TYR A 154 20.70 -0.14 4.60
C TYR A 154 20.62 -1.18 3.47
N ASN A 155 20.04 -2.34 3.78
CA ASN A 155 19.77 -3.40 2.83
C ASN A 155 18.27 -3.68 2.81
N VAL A 156 17.61 -3.42 1.69
CA VAL A 156 16.16 -3.51 1.55
C VAL A 156 15.65 -4.93 1.83
N TYR A 157 16.39 -5.97 1.41
CA TYR A 157 16.00 -7.37 1.65
C TYR A 157 16.03 -7.71 3.14
N THR A 158 17.07 -7.26 3.85
CA THR A 158 17.18 -7.47 5.30
C THR A 158 16.12 -6.67 6.05
N ALA A 159 15.83 -5.44 5.61
CA ALA A 159 14.77 -4.63 6.20
C ALA A 159 13.39 -5.26 5.99
N LEU A 160 13.12 -5.81 4.80
CA LEU A 160 11.87 -6.51 4.49
C LEU A 160 11.71 -7.76 5.37
N ALA A 161 12.74 -8.62 5.44
CA ALA A 161 12.72 -9.81 6.29
C ALA A 161 12.57 -9.48 7.78
N GLY A 162 13.32 -8.49 8.27
CA GLY A 162 13.21 -8.03 9.66
C GLY A 162 11.84 -7.45 9.99
N THR A 163 11.22 -6.74 9.03
CA THR A 163 9.86 -6.19 9.20
C THR A 163 8.81 -7.31 9.26
N ALA A 164 8.91 -8.33 8.40
CA ALA A 164 8.03 -9.49 8.44
C ALA A 164 8.13 -10.21 9.80
N LEU A 165 9.35 -10.44 10.29
CA LEU A 165 9.58 -11.06 11.60
C LEU A 165 8.97 -10.24 12.73
N PHE A 166 9.22 -8.93 12.75
CA PHE A 166 8.69 -8.05 13.79
C PHE A 166 7.15 -8.03 13.81
N MET A 167 6.52 -7.90 12.64
CA MET A 167 5.06 -7.91 12.53
C MET A 167 4.46 -9.27 12.95
N SER A 168 5.09 -10.37 12.52
CA SER A 168 4.64 -11.73 12.87
C SER A 168 4.86 -12.08 14.35
N MET A 169 5.85 -11.48 15.02
CA MET A 169 6.06 -11.64 16.45
C MET A 169 4.99 -10.90 17.27
N HIS A 170 4.51 -9.76 16.79
CA HIS A 170 3.44 -9.01 17.44
C HIS A 170 2.08 -9.68 17.25
N ASP A 171 1.77 -10.09 16.01
CA ASP A 171 0.57 -10.84 15.70
C ASP A 171 0.85 -11.86 14.58
N PRO A 172 0.92 -13.17 14.90
CA PRO A 172 1.12 -14.22 13.92
C PRO A 172 0.05 -14.24 12.82
N LEU A 173 -1.16 -13.76 13.12
CA LEU A 173 -2.25 -13.75 12.15
C LEU A 173 -2.06 -12.71 11.04
N THR A 174 -1.13 -11.77 11.21
CA THR A 174 -0.81 -10.74 10.21
C THR A 174 -0.35 -11.34 8.87
N LEU A 175 0.23 -12.56 8.86
CA LEU A 175 0.63 -13.25 7.63
C LEU A 175 -0.56 -13.67 6.74
N TRP A 176 -1.76 -13.74 7.32
CA TRP A 176 -3.02 -14.07 6.64
C TRP A 176 -3.76 -12.86 6.12
N ASP A 177 -3.38 -11.65 6.55
CA ASP A 177 -3.99 -10.42 6.08
C ASP A 177 -3.61 -10.14 4.63
N VAL A 178 -4.61 -10.08 3.73
CA VAL A 178 -4.43 -9.84 2.29
C VAL A 178 -3.60 -8.57 2.01
N GLY A 179 -3.78 -7.51 2.82
CA GLY A 179 -3.03 -6.27 2.71
C GLY A 179 -1.54 -6.46 3.00
N PHE A 180 -1.19 -7.29 3.98
CA PHE A 180 0.19 -7.73 4.24
C PHE A 180 0.75 -8.50 3.03
N GLN A 181 0.00 -9.50 2.53
CA GLN A 181 0.45 -10.36 1.42
C GLN A 181 0.79 -9.54 0.17
N LEU A 182 -0.15 -8.70 -0.26
CA LEU A 182 0.00 -7.83 -1.44
C LEU A 182 1.16 -6.85 -1.26
N SER A 183 1.32 -6.30 -0.05
CA SER A 183 2.44 -5.44 0.27
C SER A 183 3.77 -6.15 0.10
N PHE A 184 3.99 -7.24 0.83
CA PHE A 184 5.29 -7.91 0.89
C PHE A 184 5.66 -8.54 -0.45
N VAL A 185 4.73 -9.26 -1.07
CA VAL A 185 4.93 -9.89 -2.37
C VAL A 185 5.11 -8.83 -3.46
N GLY A 186 4.34 -7.73 -3.43
CA GLY A 186 4.51 -6.63 -4.36
C GLY A 186 5.87 -5.95 -4.24
N THR A 187 6.32 -5.61 -3.02
CA THR A 187 7.64 -5.01 -2.80
C THR A 187 8.78 -5.96 -3.20
N LEU A 188 8.66 -7.25 -2.89
CA LEU A 188 9.62 -8.25 -3.32
C LEU A 188 9.66 -8.38 -4.85
N GLY A 189 8.51 -8.39 -5.51
CA GLY A 189 8.37 -8.39 -6.97
C GLY A 189 9.06 -7.20 -7.61
N ILE A 190 8.81 -5.99 -7.09
CA ILE A 190 9.49 -4.76 -7.53
C ILE A 190 11.01 -4.91 -7.40
N LEU A 191 11.52 -5.39 -6.27
CA LEU A 191 12.97 -5.54 -6.06
C LEU A 191 13.63 -6.55 -7.00
N LEU A 192 12.92 -7.62 -7.35
CA LEU A 192 13.45 -8.73 -8.15
C LEU A 192 13.29 -8.50 -9.67
N PHE A 193 12.12 -8.01 -10.12
CA PHE A 193 11.78 -7.98 -11.54
C PHE A 193 11.99 -6.61 -12.20
N THR A 194 11.89 -5.50 -11.46
CA THR A 194 12.08 -4.14 -12.03
C THR A 194 13.37 -4.02 -12.84
N PRO A 195 14.56 -4.43 -12.34
CA PRO A 195 15.81 -4.25 -13.08
C PRO A 195 15.87 -5.02 -14.42
N THR A 196 15.09 -6.10 -14.54
CA THR A 196 15.01 -6.91 -15.76
C THR A 196 14.00 -6.30 -16.73
N LEU A 197 12.81 -5.92 -16.25
CA LEU A 197 11.80 -5.25 -17.06
C LEU A 197 12.29 -3.90 -17.58
N GLN A 198 13.02 -3.14 -16.77
CA GLN A 198 13.56 -1.84 -17.18
C GLN A 198 14.57 -1.97 -18.34
N ARG A 199 15.35 -3.07 -18.36
CA ARG A 199 16.21 -3.41 -19.51
C ARG A 199 15.41 -3.81 -20.74
N LEU A 200 14.32 -4.58 -20.56
CA LEU A 200 13.45 -4.98 -21.65
C LEU A 200 12.73 -3.76 -22.26
N LEU A 201 12.31 -2.81 -21.43
CA LEU A 201 11.64 -1.57 -21.81
C LEU A 201 12.61 -0.46 -22.21
N HIS A 202 13.91 -0.73 -22.28
CA HIS A 202 14.92 0.28 -22.66
C HIS A 202 14.72 0.80 -24.08
N PHE A 203 13.98 0.10 -24.94
CA PHE A 203 13.61 0.61 -26.27
C PHE A 203 12.75 1.89 -26.21
N LEU A 204 12.10 2.19 -25.07
CA LEU A 204 11.38 3.45 -24.87
C LEU A 204 12.33 4.60 -24.52
N ALA A 205 13.55 4.33 -24.04
CA ALA A 205 14.49 5.37 -23.60
C ALA A 205 14.77 6.51 -24.61
N PRO A 206 14.77 6.28 -25.94
CA PRO A 206 14.96 7.33 -26.94
C PRO A 206 13.81 8.35 -27.02
N LEU A 207 12.63 8.04 -26.50
CA LEU A 207 11.47 8.95 -26.49
C LEU A 207 11.65 10.04 -25.40
N PRO A 208 11.07 11.24 -25.58
CA PRO A 208 11.10 12.28 -24.55
C PRO A 208 10.42 11.77 -23.26
N GLY A 209 11.18 11.71 -22.16
CA GLY A 209 10.71 11.14 -20.89
C GLY A 209 10.64 9.60 -20.86
N GLY A 210 11.09 8.93 -21.91
CA GLY A 210 10.94 7.48 -22.10
C GLY A 210 11.64 6.63 -21.03
N THR A 211 12.74 7.10 -20.45
CA THR A 211 13.41 6.43 -19.33
C THR A 211 12.54 6.38 -18.07
N TYR A 212 11.84 7.47 -17.76
CA TYR A 212 10.93 7.56 -16.63
C TYR A 212 9.68 6.70 -16.87
N ILE A 213 9.13 6.74 -18.08
CA ILE A 213 8.00 5.89 -18.49
C ILE A 213 8.39 4.40 -18.37
N ALA A 214 9.55 4.02 -18.87
CA ALA A 214 10.05 2.65 -18.78
C ALA A 214 10.23 2.19 -17.32
N GLU A 215 10.73 3.07 -16.44
CA GLU A 215 10.84 2.78 -15.02
C GLU A 215 9.47 2.57 -14.36
N MET A 216 8.50 3.46 -14.61
CA MET A 216 7.15 3.36 -14.05
C MET A 216 6.40 2.11 -14.51
N LEU A 217 6.49 1.79 -15.80
CA LEU A 217 5.93 0.57 -16.37
C LEU A 217 6.63 -0.65 -15.78
N ALA A 218 7.96 -0.64 -15.67
CA ALA A 218 8.70 -1.76 -15.09
C ALA A 218 8.31 -2.02 -13.64
N VAL A 219 8.21 -0.98 -12.80
CA VAL A 219 7.78 -1.09 -11.40
C VAL A 219 6.35 -1.61 -11.30
N THR A 220 5.43 -1.07 -12.10
CA THR A 220 4.01 -1.47 -12.07
C THR A 220 3.82 -2.91 -12.51
N LEU A 221 4.42 -3.31 -13.63
CA LEU A 221 4.35 -4.68 -14.14
C LEU A 221 5.06 -5.67 -13.21
N ALA A 222 6.17 -5.29 -12.59
CA ALA A 222 6.86 -6.12 -11.60
C ALA A 222 6.01 -6.37 -10.36
N ALA A 223 5.35 -5.33 -9.84
CA ALA A 223 4.43 -5.44 -8.72
C ALA A 223 3.22 -6.32 -9.09
N GLN A 224 2.56 -6.01 -10.21
CA GLN A 224 1.38 -6.74 -10.67
C GLN A 224 1.69 -8.21 -10.92
N GLY A 225 2.76 -8.53 -11.65
CA GLY A 225 3.16 -9.91 -11.91
C GLY A 225 3.37 -10.70 -10.62
N ALA A 226 3.98 -10.09 -9.59
CA ALA A 226 4.16 -10.76 -8.31
C ALA A 226 2.84 -10.95 -7.54
N THR A 227 1.93 -9.98 -7.58
CA THR A 227 0.68 -10.02 -6.81
C THR A 227 -0.50 -10.64 -7.55
N LEU A 228 -0.37 -10.94 -8.85
CA LEU A 228 -1.48 -11.34 -9.73
C LEU A 228 -2.28 -12.53 -9.21
N PRO A 229 -1.67 -13.65 -8.75
CA PRO A 229 -2.45 -14.76 -8.22
C PRO A 229 -3.24 -14.42 -6.95
N ILE A 230 -2.64 -13.63 -6.05
CA ILE A 230 -3.33 -13.19 -4.82
C ILE A 230 -4.53 -12.34 -5.21
N VAL A 231 -4.33 -11.34 -6.08
CA VAL A 231 -5.40 -10.46 -6.55
C VAL A 231 -6.53 -11.24 -7.24
N ALA A 232 -6.18 -12.21 -8.10
CA ALA A 232 -7.15 -13.04 -8.81
C ALA A 232 -7.98 -13.91 -7.84
N ILE A 233 -7.36 -14.50 -6.81
CA ILE A 233 -8.05 -15.32 -5.81
C ILE A 233 -8.90 -14.47 -4.87
N THR A 234 -8.41 -13.30 -4.44
CA THR A 234 -9.07 -12.51 -3.39
C THR A 234 -10.12 -11.54 -3.92
N PHE A 235 -9.90 -10.96 -5.09
CA PHE A 235 -10.76 -9.91 -5.66
C PHE A 235 -11.48 -10.35 -6.94
N HIS A 236 -11.16 -11.52 -7.50
CA HIS A 236 -11.77 -12.04 -8.73
C HIS A 236 -11.70 -11.08 -9.93
N ASN A 237 -10.81 -10.10 -9.87
CA ASN A 237 -10.72 -9.05 -10.87
C ASN A 237 -9.24 -8.70 -11.12
N VAL A 238 -8.80 -8.85 -12.37
CA VAL A 238 -7.43 -8.55 -12.78
C VAL A 238 -7.45 -7.40 -13.79
N SER A 239 -6.88 -6.27 -13.39
CA SER A 239 -6.78 -5.10 -14.25
C SER A 239 -5.64 -5.25 -15.27
N LEU A 240 -5.97 -5.12 -16.55
CA LEU A 240 -4.98 -5.09 -17.63
C LEU A 240 -4.50 -3.67 -17.93
N ILE A 241 -5.36 -2.67 -17.67
CA ILE A 241 -5.07 -1.27 -17.96
C ILE A 241 -4.26 -0.58 -16.85
N ALA A 242 -4.04 -1.26 -15.74
CA ALA A 242 -3.38 -0.71 -14.57
C ALA A 242 -1.96 -0.14 -14.84
N PRO A 243 -1.10 -0.66 -15.74
CA PRO A 243 0.13 0.01 -16.14
C PRO A 243 -0.09 1.40 -16.73
N LEU A 244 -1.12 1.56 -17.57
CA LEU A 244 -1.49 2.85 -18.16
C LEU A 244 -2.11 3.77 -17.10
N ALA A 245 -3.07 3.27 -16.32
CA ALA A 245 -3.71 4.06 -15.27
C ALA A 245 -2.69 4.56 -14.23
N ASN A 246 -1.72 3.73 -13.85
CA ASN A 246 -0.65 4.12 -12.93
C ASN A 246 0.29 5.14 -13.55
N LEU A 247 0.61 5.03 -14.85
CA LEU A 247 1.44 6.01 -15.54
C LEU A 247 0.82 7.40 -15.53
N LEU A 248 -0.50 7.50 -15.65
CA LEU A 248 -1.25 8.77 -15.63
C LEU A 248 -1.40 9.32 -14.21
N THR A 249 -1.59 8.47 -13.20
CA THR A 249 -2.01 8.92 -11.86
C THR A 249 -0.90 8.95 -10.81
N VAL A 250 0.01 7.96 -10.80
CA VAL A 250 1.07 7.83 -9.78
C VAL A 250 2.05 9.01 -9.75
N PRO A 251 2.51 9.59 -10.88
CA PRO A 251 3.41 10.76 -10.84
C PRO A 251 2.84 11.93 -10.05
N LEU A 252 1.51 12.09 -10.06
CA LEU A 252 0.81 13.18 -9.40
C LEU A 252 0.63 12.93 -7.90
N LEU A 253 0.80 11.70 -7.42
CA LEU A 253 0.47 11.32 -6.05
C LEU A 253 1.22 12.15 -5.01
N GLY A 254 2.50 12.45 -5.23
CA GLY A 254 3.28 13.29 -4.33
C GLY A 254 2.73 14.71 -4.23
N GLY A 255 2.30 15.29 -5.35
CA GLY A 255 1.65 16.60 -5.39
C GLY A 255 0.30 16.57 -4.67
N VAL A 256 -0.52 15.54 -4.92
CA VAL A 256 -1.84 15.37 -4.28
C VAL A 256 -1.73 15.26 -2.76
N LEU A 257 -0.74 14.53 -2.24
CA LEU A 257 -0.54 14.44 -0.78
C LEU A 257 -0.19 15.80 -0.16
N VAL A 258 0.67 16.58 -0.82
CA VAL A 258 1.02 17.93 -0.36
C VAL A 258 -0.20 18.86 -0.45
N LEU A 259 -0.97 18.78 -1.54
CA LEU A 259 -2.19 19.57 -1.71
C LEU A 259 -3.25 19.21 -0.68
N GLY A 260 -3.46 17.93 -0.37
CA GLY A 260 -4.38 17.50 0.68
C GLY A 260 -4.01 18.11 2.03
N LEU A 261 -2.71 18.16 2.35
CA LEU A 261 -2.21 18.82 3.56
C LEU A 261 -2.44 20.34 3.52
N LEU A 262 -2.12 21.01 2.41
CA LEU A 262 -2.28 22.45 2.27
C LEU A 262 -3.76 22.87 2.31
N VAL A 263 -4.64 22.18 1.58
CA VAL A 263 -6.08 22.45 1.55
C VAL A 263 -6.68 22.29 2.95
N SER A 264 -6.36 21.19 3.64
CA SER A 264 -6.94 20.89 4.96
C SER A 264 -6.48 21.83 6.08
N ILE A 265 -5.28 22.42 5.97
CA ILE A 265 -4.72 23.34 6.96
C ILE A 265 -4.98 24.81 6.60
N LEU A 266 -4.64 25.24 5.37
CA LEU A 266 -4.68 26.65 4.97
C LEU A 266 -6.06 27.12 4.54
N GLY A 267 -6.83 26.24 3.91
CA GLY A 267 -8.14 26.58 3.38
C GLY A 267 -9.14 27.13 4.42
N PRO A 268 -9.27 26.56 5.64
CA PRO A 268 -10.17 27.13 6.64
C PRO A 268 -9.66 28.44 7.28
N LEU A 269 -8.40 28.85 7.06
CA LEU A 269 -7.83 30.03 7.70
C LEU A 269 -8.31 31.35 7.07
N HIS A 270 -8.47 31.38 5.74
CA HIS A 270 -8.89 32.58 5.03
C HIS A 270 -9.49 32.26 3.64
N PRO A 271 -10.54 32.96 3.19
CA PRO A 271 -11.16 32.71 1.88
C PRO A 271 -10.19 32.78 0.69
N LEU A 272 -9.20 33.68 0.71
CA LEU A 272 -8.18 33.76 -0.35
C LEU A 272 -7.32 32.49 -0.42
N PHE A 273 -6.99 31.87 0.71
CA PHE A 273 -6.26 30.61 0.73
C PHE A 273 -7.13 29.46 0.24
N ALA A 274 -8.42 29.46 0.58
CA ALA A 274 -9.36 28.49 0.02
C ALA A 274 -9.40 28.59 -1.51
N GLN A 275 -9.54 29.81 -2.07
CA GLN A 275 -9.55 30.03 -3.52
C GLN A 275 -8.26 29.56 -4.20
N GLY A 276 -7.10 29.92 -3.65
CA GLY A 276 -5.81 29.45 -4.17
C GLY A 276 -5.64 27.93 -4.09
N CYS A 277 -6.11 27.32 -3.01
CA CYS A 277 -6.11 25.87 -2.85
C CYS A 277 -7.02 25.18 -3.89
N ILE A 278 -8.21 25.72 -4.15
CA ILE A 278 -9.14 25.18 -5.17
C ILE A 278 -8.51 25.25 -6.55
N LEU A 279 -7.94 26.41 -6.93
CA LEU A 279 -7.37 26.63 -8.25
C LEU A 279 -6.30 25.59 -8.62
N ILE A 280 -5.54 25.12 -7.63
CA ILE A 280 -4.47 24.15 -7.82
C ILE A 280 -4.95 22.71 -7.60
N ALA A 281 -5.73 22.46 -6.55
CA ALA A 281 -6.14 21.11 -6.17
C ALA A 281 -7.22 20.54 -7.10
N TRP A 282 -8.18 21.36 -7.52
CA TRP A 282 -9.27 20.93 -8.39
C TRP A 282 -8.78 20.36 -9.73
N PRO A 283 -7.95 21.03 -10.56
CA PRO A 283 -7.57 20.48 -11.86
C PRO A 283 -6.79 19.17 -11.74
N ILE A 284 -5.96 19.00 -10.69
CA ILE A 284 -5.17 17.78 -10.49
C ILE A 284 -6.08 16.62 -10.05
N THR A 285 -6.99 16.86 -9.11
CA THR A 285 -7.91 15.83 -8.62
C THR A 285 -8.95 15.46 -9.68
N HIS A 286 -9.43 16.44 -10.44
CA HIS A 286 -10.29 16.24 -11.59
C HIS A 286 -9.58 15.43 -12.68
N TYR A 287 -8.33 15.76 -13.02
CA TYR A 287 -7.53 14.99 -13.97
C TYR A 287 -7.38 13.53 -13.55
N ILE A 288 -7.12 13.25 -12.27
CA ILE A 288 -7.04 11.88 -11.77
C ILE A 288 -8.38 11.15 -11.92
N ALA A 289 -9.48 11.80 -11.52
CA ALA A 289 -10.81 11.21 -11.62
C ALA A 289 -11.18 10.86 -13.07
N VAL A 290 -11.00 11.82 -13.99
CA VAL A 290 -11.27 11.65 -15.42
C VAL A 290 -10.33 10.63 -16.05
N SER A 291 -9.05 10.61 -15.68
CA SER A 291 -8.10 9.62 -16.23
C SER A 291 -8.48 8.20 -15.82
N ILE A 292 -8.97 8.01 -14.60
CA ILE A 292 -9.40 6.70 -14.10
C ILE A 292 -10.72 6.29 -14.76
N ASP A 293 -11.67 7.21 -14.88
CA ASP A 293 -12.94 6.98 -15.57
C ASP A 293 -12.75 6.64 -17.05
N TRP A 294 -11.87 7.39 -17.73
CA TRP A 294 -11.48 7.12 -19.12
C TRP A 294 -10.82 5.74 -19.26
N CYS A 295 -9.92 5.38 -18.34
CA CYS A 295 -9.30 4.06 -18.31
C CYS A 295 -10.31 2.93 -18.03
N TYR A 296 -11.35 3.21 -17.24
CA TYR A 296 -12.39 2.24 -16.90
C TYR A 296 -13.24 1.86 -18.13
N HIS A 297 -13.58 2.85 -18.96
CA HIS A 297 -14.39 2.66 -20.17
C HIS A 297 -13.64 2.08 -21.38
N LEU A 298 -12.31 1.93 -21.31
CA LEU A 298 -11.55 1.25 -22.35
C LEU A 298 -11.93 -0.24 -22.42
N PRO A 299 -12.01 -0.82 -23.63
CA PRO A 299 -12.28 -2.24 -23.78
C PRO A 299 -11.15 -3.05 -23.14
N TRP A 300 -11.50 -4.16 -22.47
CA TRP A 300 -10.54 -5.01 -21.75
C TRP A 300 -9.81 -4.30 -20.60
N SER A 301 -10.42 -3.27 -20.00
CA SER A 301 -9.83 -2.57 -18.86
C SER A 301 -9.52 -3.54 -17.69
N PHE A 302 -10.39 -4.52 -17.50
CA PHE A 302 -10.22 -5.63 -16.57
C PHE A 302 -10.77 -6.95 -17.10
N ILE A 303 -10.31 -8.04 -16.50
CA ILE A 303 -10.85 -9.38 -16.70
C ILE A 303 -11.36 -9.89 -15.36
N GLU A 304 -12.64 -10.27 -15.33
CA GLU A 304 -13.20 -11.01 -14.21
C GLU A 304 -12.69 -12.44 -14.26
N VAL A 305 -11.95 -12.83 -13.22
CA VAL A 305 -11.42 -14.17 -13.08
C VAL A 305 -12.32 -14.91 -12.10
N GLY A 306 -12.94 -16.00 -12.57
CA GLY A 306 -13.77 -16.85 -11.72
C GLY A 306 -13.00 -17.50 -10.57
N ASN A 307 -13.60 -18.52 -9.97
CA ASN A 307 -13.00 -19.19 -8.82
C ASN A 307 -11.66 -19.85 -9.21
N THR A 308 -10.56 -19.17 -8.91
CA THR A 308 -9.24 -19.57 -9.38
C THR A 308 -8.70 -20.67 -8.47
N HIS A 309 -8.38 -21.84 -9.03
CA HIS A 309 -7.83 -22.93 -8.22
C HIS A 309 -6.49 -22.53 -7.61
N ILE A 310 -6.34 -22.76 -6.30
CA ILE A 310 -5.10 -22.45 -5.56
C ILE A 310 -3.87 -23.15 -6.14
N LEU A 311 -4.05 -24.33 -6.74
CA LEU A 311 -3.00 -25.06 -7.44
C LEU A 311 -2.41 -24.25 -8.60
N LEU A 312 -3.25 -23.54 -9.35
CA LEU A 312 -2.80 -22.70 -10.46
C LEU A 312 -1.93 -21.54 -9.95
N ALA A 313 -2.29 -20.96 -8.80
CA ALA A 313 -1.46 -19.94 -8.15
C ALA A 313 -0.10 -20.49 -7.72
N TRP A 314 -0.03 -21.73 -7.19
CA TRP A 314 1.24 -22.39 -6.89
C TRP A 314 2.08 -22.66 -8.14
N CYS A 315 1.46 -23.18 -9.20
CA CYS A 315 2.14 -23.37 -10.49
C CYS A 315 2.70 -22.03 -11.00
N TYR A 316 1.94 -20.95 -10.90
CA TYR A 316 2.41 -19.62 -11.27
C TYR A 316 3.61 -19.16 -10.42
N TYR A 317 3.53 -19.27 -9.08
CA TYR A 317 4.62 -18.85 -8.21
C TYR A 317 5.87 -19.71 -8.36
N THR A 318 5.73 -21.02 -8.60
CA THR A 318 6.89 -21.89 -8.90
C THR A 318 7.55 -21.50 -10.21
N LEU A 319 6.79 -21.19 -11.26
CA LEU A 319 7.33 -20.68 -12.52
C LEU A 319 8.04 -19.34 -12.32
N LEU A 320 7.42 -18.41 -11.59
CA LEU A 320 7.98 -17.10 -11.27
C LEU A 320 9.29 -17.22 -10.47
N ALA A 321 9.35 -18.18 -9.54
CA ALA A 321 10.53 -18.52 -8.76
C ALA A 321 11.66 -19.08 -9.63
N LEU A 322 11.36 -20.02 -10.52
CA LEU A 322 12.31 -20.59 -11.46
C LEU A 322 12.87 -19.53 -12.41
N MET A 323 12.01 -18.66 -12.93
CA MET A 323 12.40 -17.51 -13.75
C MET A 323 13.33 -16.57 -12.98
N CYS A 324 12.99 -16.23 -11.74
CA CYS A 324 13.83 -15.40 -10.88
C CYS A 324 15.21 -16.04 -10.65
N TYR A 325 15.25 -17.34 -10.34
CA TYR A 325 16.49 -18.09 -10.15
C TYR A 325 17.36 -18.06 -11.43
N ALA A 326 16.76 -18.28 -12.60
CA ALA A 326 17.46 -18.23 -13.87
C ALA A 326 18.06 -16.84 -14.15
N LEU A 327 17.30 -15.77 -13.93
CA LEU A 327 17.74 -14.38 -14.13
C LEU A 327 18.92 -14.02 -13.21
N LEU A 328 18.85 -14.41 -11.94
CA LEU A 328 19.93 -14.15 -10.99
C LEU A 328 21.18 -14.96 -11.28
N LYS A 329 21.02 -16.21 -11.73
CA LYS A 329 22.14 -17.05 -12.17
C LYS A 329 22.83 -16.47 -13.40
N GLN A 330 22.07 -15.94 -14.36
CA GLN A 330 22.63 -15.24 -15.53
C GLN A 330 23.39 -13.98 -15.13
N GLN A 331 22.85 -13.17 -14.22
CA GLN A 331 23.54 -11.97 -13.71
C GLN A 331 24.86 -12.33 -13.02
N ALA A 332 24.86 -13.33 -12.15
CA ALA A 332 26.07 -13.80 -11.47
C ALA A 332 27.12 -14.34 -12.44
N ARG A 333 26.71 -14.98 -13.54
CA ARG A 333 27.61 -15.44 -14.61
C ARG A 333 28.24 -14.27 -15.36
N LYS A 334 27.45 -13.25 -15.72
CA LYS A 334 27.96 -12.04 -16.39
C LYS A 334 28.98 -11.32 -15.52
N THR A 335 28.69 -11.08 -14.23
CA THR A 335 29.64 -10.41 -13.33
C THR A 335 30.97 -11.17 -13.22
N LYS A 336 30.93 -12.51 -13.15
CA LYS A 336 32.16 -13.32 -13.15
C LYS A 336 32.93 -13.26 -14.47
N ALA A 337 32.23 -13.18 -15.60
CA ALA A 337 32.86 -13.05 -16.92
C ALA A 337 33.49 -11.65 -17.10
N ASP A 338 32.82 -10.59 -16.64
CA ASP A 338 33.34 -9.23 -16.66
C ASP A 338 34.56 -9.08 -15.72
N GLU A 339 34.51 -9.67 -14.52
CA GLU A 339 35.65 -9.73 -13.59
C GLU A 339 36.83 -10.51 -14.20
N ALA A 340 36.58 -11.63 -14.89
CA ALA A 340 37.63 -12.41 -15.57
C ALA A 340 38.23 -11.68 -16.78
N GLY A 341 37.43 -11.00 -17.60
CA GLY A 341 37.91 -10.23 -18.76
C GLY A 341 38.67 -8.95 -18.38
N SER A 342 38.35 -8.37 -17.22
CA SER A 342 39.09 -7.21 -16.67
C SER A 342 40.42 -7.58 -15.98
N MET A 343 40.66 -8.88 -15.71
CA MET A 343 41.88 -9.37 -15.06
C MET A 343 43.06 -9.64 -16.00
N ASP A 344 42.85 -9.61 -17.33
CA ASP A 344 43.94 -9.79 -18.30
C ASP A 344 44.76 -8.51 -18.55
N GLU A 345 44.40 -7.37 -17.96
CA GLU A 345 45.03 -6.05 -18.25
C GLU A 345 45.80 -5.42 -17.06
N TYR A 346 45.97 -6.09 -15.91
CA TYR A 346 46.82 -5.60 -14.82
C TYR A 346 47.67 -6.70 -14.14
N PRO A 347 48.92 -6.42 -13.71
CA PRO A 347 49.77 -7.42 -13.06
C PRO A 347 49.17 -7.86 -11.71
N ARG A 348 49.15 -9.17 -11.47
CA ARG A 348 48.57 -9.81 -10.27
C ARG A 348 49.16 -9.24 -8.96
N PRO A 349 48.36 -8.76 -8.01
CA PRO A 349 48.81 -8.58 -6.64
C PRO A 349 48.76 -9.91 -5.87
N SER A 350 49.63 -10.04 -4.87
CA SER A 350 49.88 -11.24 -4.06
C SER A 350 48.68 -11.70 -3.20
N PRO A 351 48.62 -12.97 -2.76
CA PRO A 351 47.40 -13.61 -2.23
C PRO A 351 46.91 -13.15 -0.84
N ALA A 352 47.37 -12.02 -0.30
CA ALA A 352 47.19 -11.68 1.12
C ALA A 352 46.07 -10.65 1.44
N GLN A 353 45.37 -10.08 0.45
CA GLN A 353 44.45 -8.95 0.71
C GLN A 353 42.98 -9.11 0.30
N GLN A 354 42.53 -10.32 -0.04
CA GLN A 354 41.10 -10.58 -0.29
C GLN A 354 40.46 -11.44 0.79
N ARG A 355 40.37 -10.92 2.02
CA ARG A 355 39.47 -11.46 3.05
C ARG A 355 38.57 -10.37 3.59
N GLY A 356 37.27 -10.55 3.39
CA GLY A 356 36.25 -9.97 4.24
C GLY A 356 35.32 -8.96 3.57
N HIS A 357 34.50 -9.38 2.61
CA HIS A 357 33.10 -8.92 2.52
C HIS A 357 32.22 -10.14 2.26
N SER A 358 31.48 -10.56 3.29
CA SER A 358 30.53 -11.67 3.24
C SER A 358 29.39 -11.38 2.25
N ARG A 359 29.62 -11.66 0.97
CA ARG A 359 28.53 -11.79 -0.01
C ARG A 359 27.84 -13.13 0.28
N LEU A 360 26.85 -13.13 1.19
CA LEU A 360 25.83 -14.18 1.19
C LEU A 360 25.35 -14.32 -0.27
N PRO A 361 25.55 -15.48 -0.91
CA PRO A 361 25.33 -15.62 -2.33
C PRO A 361 23.89 -15.22 -2.64
N GLN A 362 23.69 -14.48 -3.73
CA GLN A 362 22.38 -13.97 -4.14
C GLN A 362 21.34 -15.11 -4.25
N VAL A 363 21.81 -16.32 -4.56
CA VAL A 363 21.08 -17.58 -4.49
C VAL A 363 20.51 -17.83 -3.09
N PHE A 364 21.29 -17.68 -2.02
CA PHE A 364 20.83 -17.88 -0.64
C PHE A 364 19.70 -16.92 -0.24
N ARG A 365 19.76 -15.66 -0.69
CA ARG A 365 18.68 -14.68 -0.38
C ARG A 365 17.37 -15.05 -1.08
N VAL A 366 17.45 -15.51 -2.32
CA VAL A 366 16.28 -15.99 -3.06
C VAL A 366 15.80 -17.33 -2.54
N SER A 367 16.69 -18.24 -2.14
CA SER A 367 16.32 -19.48 -1.48
C SER A 367 15.60 -19.24 -0.15
N VAL A 368 16.04 -18.28 0.66
CA VAL A 368 15.33 -17.92 1.91
C VAL A 368 13.95 -17.34 1.62
N VAL A 369 13.84 -16.45 0.63
CA VAL A 369 12.55 -15.89 0.21
C VAL A 369 11.62 -16.98 -0.34
N LEU A 370 12.13 -17.91 -1.15
CA LEU A 370 11.37 -19.03 -1.69
C LEU A 370 11.00 -20.06 -0.62
N LEU A 371 11.84 -20.27 0.39
CA LEU A 371 11.53 -21.10 1.56
C LEU A 371 10.44 -20.47 2.42
N ILE A 372 10.47 -19.15 2.59
CA ILE A 372 9.39 -18.42 3.29
C ILE A 372 8.09 -18.49 2.48
N LEU A 373 8.13 -18.28 1.16
CA LEU A 373 6.96 -18.35 0.28
C LEU A 373 6.39 -19.77 0.15
N SER A 374 7.23 -20.80 0.17
CA SER A 374 6.79 -22.21 0.14
C SER A 374 6.28 -22.69 1.50
N SER A 375 6.90 -22.28 2.60
CA SER A 375 6.39 -22.49 3.96
C SER A 375 5.01 -21.84 4.14
N TRP A 376 4.86 -20.61 3.63
CA TRP A 376 3.60 -19.89 3.56
C TRP A 376 2.54 -20.60 2.71
N GLY A 377 2.97 -21.37 1.71
CA GLY A 377 2.06 -22.14 0.88
C GLY A 377 1.50 -23.38 1.50
N LEU A 378 2.34 -24.11 2.21
CA LEU A 378 1.94 -25.27 2.97
C LEU A 378 0.97 -24.87 4.09
N THR A 379 1.19 -23.72 4.73
CA THR A 379 0.26 -23.21 5.74
C THR A 379 -1.05 -22.76 5.10
N LEU A 380 -1.05 -22.07 3.95
CA LEU A 380 -2.28 -21.63 3.26
C LEU A 380 -3.17 -22.80 2.84
N ILE A 381 -2.57 -23.87 2.31
CA ILE A 381 -3.29 -25.10 1.94
C ILE A 381 -3.87 -25.77 3.20
N GLN A 382 -3.14 -25.75 4.33
CA GLN A 382 -3.66 -26.26 5.61
C GLN A 382 -4.76 -25.38 6.22
N ALA A 383 -4.65 -24.06 6.12
CA ALA A 383 -5.66 -23.12 6.60
C ALA A 383 -6.96 -23.23 5.78
N GLN A 384 -6.87 -23.61 4.50
CA GLN A 384 -8.03 -23.86 3.64
C GLN A 384 -8.79 -25.15 4.00
N GLN A 385 -8.23 -26.04 4.84
CA GLN A 385 -8.92 -27.25 5.30
C GLN A 385 -9.86 -27.04 6.50
N GLN A 386 -10.15 -25.79 6.87
CA GLN A 386 -11.16 -25.45 7.88
C GLN A 386 -12.28 -24.59 7.26
N PRO A 387 -13.32 -25.19 6.63
CA PRO A 387 -14.52 -24.46 6.32
C PRO A 387 -15.44 -24.52 7.54
N ARG A 388 -15.28 -23.56 8.44
CA ARG A 388 -16.44 -22.98 9.14
C ARG A 388 -16.34 -21.47 9.00
N ALA A 389 -16.43 -21.02 7.76
CA ALA A 389 -16.32 -19.62 7.43
C ALA A 389 -17.60 -18.88 7.84
N LEU A 390 -17.42 -17.75 8.53
CA LEU A 390 -18.47 -16.76 8.72
C LEU A 390 -18.85 -16.19 7.34
N GLN A 391 -20.05 -16.51 6.84
CA GLN A 391 -20.53 -15.99 5.56
C GLN A 391 -21.25 -14.67 5.78
N ILE A 392 -20.80 -13.60 5.12
CA ILE A 392 -21.46 -12.29 5.17
C ILE A 392 -22.02 -12.01 3.77
N MET A 393 -23.34 -11.98 3.63
CA MET A 393 -24.06 -11.79 2.38
C MET A 393 -24.80 -10.45 2.39
N PHE A 394 -24.52 -9.60 1.40
CA PHE A 394 -25.19 -8.31 1.25
C PHE A 394 -26.39 -8.49 0.30
N LEU A 395 -27.60 -8.41 0.86
CA LEU A 395 -28.88 -8.47 0.17
C LEU A 395 -29.30 -7.04 -0.24
N ASN A 396 -29.44 -6.81 -1.54
CA ASN A 396 -30.08 -5.62 -2.09
C ASN A 396 -31.57 -5.88 -2.24
N LEU A 397 -32.40 -5.18 -1.46
CA LEU A 397 -33.86 -5.25 -1.58
C LEU A 397 -34.35 -4.10 -2.46
N GLY A 398 -34.80 -4.40 -3.68
CA GLY A 398 -35.45 -3.45 -4.57
C GLY A 398 -35.96 -4.09 -5.85
N THR A 399 -37.23 -3.85 -6.20
CA THR A 399 -37.78 -4.17 -7.53
C THR A 399 -37.38 -3.08 -8.53
N ALA A 400 -37.19 -3.46 -9.80
CA ALA A 400 -36.52 -2.72 -10.89
C ALA A 400 -36.98 -1.28 -11.22
N THR A 401 -37.96 -0.72 -10.50
CA THR A 401 -38.56 0.60 -10.78
C THR A 401 -38.58 1.58 -9.60
N GLN A 402 -37.99 1.26 -8.44
CA GLN A 402 -37.82 2.21 -7.33
C GLN A 402 -36.34 2.34 -6.90
N LEU A 403 -35.93 3.55 -6.50
CA LEU A 403 -34.59 3.87 -6.00
C LEU A 403 -34.17 2.87 -4.90
N GLN A 404 -32.94 2.34 -4.99
CA GLN A 404 -32.41 1.29 -4.13
C GLN A 404 -32.64 1.57 -2.63
N GLN A 405 -33.39 0.68 -1.97
CA GLN A 405 -33.78 0.79 -0.56
C GLN A 405 -32.85 -0.06 0.31
N GLY A 406 -31.69 0.47 0.68
CA GLY A 406 -30.87 -0.05 1.77
C GLY A 406 -30.16 -1.40 1.52
N SER A 407 -28.94 -1.53 2.05
CA SER A 407 -28.16 -2.77 1.97
C SER A 407 -28.35 -3.59 3.24
N THR A 408 -29.10 -4.70 3.18
CA THR A 408 -29.23 -5.63 4.31
C THR A 408 -28.05 -6.61 4.29
N ILE A 409 -27.41 -6.88 5.43
CA ILE A 409 -26.25 -7.75 5.60
C ILE A 409 -26.66 -8.98 6.41
N LEU A 410 -26.69 -10.14 5.78
CA LEU A 410 -26.89 -11.43 6.43
C LEU A 410 -25.54 -12.02 6.84
N ILE A 411 -25.33 -12.27 8.13
CA ILE A 411 -24.13 -12.93 8.69
C ILE A 411 -24.53 -14.34 9.13
N HIS A 412 -23.92 -15.35 8.53
CA HIS A 412 -23.98 -16.74 8.97
C HIS A 412 -22.67 -17.06 9.71
N THR A 413 -22.73 -17.46 10.96
CA THR A 413 -21.52 -17.85 11.70
C THR A 413 -21.16 -19.32 11.46
N ALA A 414 -19.94 -19.66 11.86
CA ALA A 414 -19.38 -21.01 11.90
C ALA A 414 -20.24 -22.03 12.68
N ASP A 415 -21.09 -21.53 13.58
CA ASP A 415 -21.88 -22.31 14.54
C ASP A 415 -23.39 -22.30 14.19
N ASP A 416 -23.74 -22.15 12.91
CA ASP A 416 -25.14 -22.08 12.40
C ASP A 416 -26.00 -20.92 12.94
N HIS A 417 -25.39 -19.86 13.48
CA HIS A 417 -26.14 -18.65 13.84
C HIS A 417 -26.31 -17.70 12.64
N ILE A 418 -27.56 -17.36 12.33
CA ILE A 418 -27.92 -16.38 11.30
C ILE A 418 -28.29 -15.04 11.95
N SER A 419 -27.60 -13.97 11.57
CA SER A 419 -27.84 -12.60 12.02
C SER A 419 -28.05 -11.68 10.82
N LEU A 420 -29.17 -10.96 10.75
CA LEU A 420 -29.51 -10.06 9.66
C LEU A 420 -29.38 -8.60 10.12
N ILE A 421 -28.50 -7.81 9.52
CA ILE A 421 -28.23 -6.40 9.82
C ILE A 421 -28.81 -5.55 8.69
N ASP A 422 -29.90 -4.84 8.93
CA ASP A 422 -30.58 -4.04 7.92
C ASP A 422 -30.05 -2.60 7.81
N GLY A 423 -29.82 -2.20 6.57
CA GLY A 423 -29.19 -0.97 6.17
C GLY A 423 -30.16 0.15 5.81
N GLY A 424 -31.04 0.60 6.72
CA GLY A 424 -32.10 1.58 6.43
C GLY A 424 -31.65 3.00 5.99
N TRP A 425 -32.47 3.65 5.16
CA TRP A 425 -32.27 4.98 4.56
C TRP A 425 -32.21 6.14 5.60
N MET A 426 -31.35 7.15 5.35
CA MET A 426 -31.31 8.45 6.05
C MET A 426 -31.76 9.56 5.09
N VAL A 427 -32.89 10.25 5.35
CA VAL A 427 -33.07 11.72 5.22
C VAL A 427 -34.38 12.11 5.93
N GLN A 428 -34.31 13.24 6.65
CA GLN A 428 -35.34 13.99 7.39
C GLN A 428 -35.69 13.55 8.83
N HIS A 429 -35.38 14.50 9.72
CA HIS A 429 -35.53 14.53 11.17
C HIS A 429 -34.51 13.75 12.01
N TRP A 430 -33.86 14.53 12.89
CA TRP A 430 -33.04 14.10 14.00
C TRP A 430 -33.79 13.07 14.84
N HIS A 431 -33.54 11.77 14.62
CA HIS A 431 -33.39 10.74 15.66
C HIS A 431 -33.22 9.33 15.03
N LYS A 432 -32.04 8.74 15.29
CA LYS A 432 -31.58 7.34 15.22
C LYS A 432 -32.61 6.24 14.88
N ARG A 433 -32.21 5.27 14.02
CA ARG A 433 -32.11 3.80 14.32
C ARG A 433 -31.75 2.97 13.07
N TRP A 434 -30.89 1.96 13.25
CA TRP A 434 -30.60 0.86 12.30
C TRP A 434 -31.02 -0.47 12.97
N ILE A 435 -31.48 -1.47 12.20
CA ILE A 435 -32.14 -2.68 12.72
C ILE A 435 -31.23 -3.91 12.52
N VAL A 436 -31.06 -4.77 13.54
CA VAL A 436 -30.43 -6.09 13.42
C VAL A 436 -31.35 -7.13 14.06
N ASN A 437 -31.78 -8.15 13.30
CA ASN A 437 -32.55 -9.29 13.80
C ASN A 437 -31.68 -10.55 13.77
N SER A 438 -31.40 -11.17 14.93
CA SER A 438 -30.94 -12.56 14.99
C SER A 438 -32.15 -13.47 15.25
N LEU A 439 -32.29 -14.52 14.45
CA LEU A 439 -33.32 -15.54 14.64
C LEU A 439 -32.62 -16.82 15.12
N SER A 440 -32.73 -17.13 16.42
CA SER A 440 -32.33 -18.43 16.96
C SER A 440 -33.53 -19.38 16.91
N GLY A 441 -33.64 -20.18 15.85
CA GLY A 441 -34.64 -21.25 15.73
C GLY A 441 -33.94 -22.61 15.75
N ASN A 442 -34.20 -23.41 16.79
CA ASN A 442 -33.88 -24.83 16.79
C ASN A 442 -34.71 -25.52 15.70
N ALA A 443 -34.06 -25.96 14.62
CA ALA A 443 -34.70 -26.76 13.58
C ALA A 443 -34.76 -28.24 14.01
N ARG A 444 -35.97 -28.81 13.99
CA ARG A 444 -36.19 -30.20 13.59
C ARG A 444 -36.71 -30.18 12.17
#